data_AF-A0A7V8NWH0-F1
#
_entry.id   AF-A0A7V8NWH0-F1
#
_cell.length_a   1.000
_cell.length_b   1.000
_cell.length_c   1.000
_cell.angle_alpha   90.00
_cell.angle_beta   90.00
_cell.angle_gamma   90.00
#
_symmetry.space_group_name_H-M   'P 1'
#
loop_
_entity.id
_entity.type
_entity.pdbx_description
1 polymer ?
#
loop_
_entity_poly.entity_id
_entity_poly.type
_entity_poly.pdbx_seq_one_letter_code
_entity_poly.pdbx_strand_id
1 'polypeptide(L)'
;MGLLGTLGARGSEPSGIAESIGGAALGGVASDLLGMKNTSALFVSILYSRTVTDRLIDQFQLQRVYHEKLIEDARRRLWEHVDISADRKSGVIGITVTDRLPQRAAAMAQAYVSELNRLAAEVSTSAARRERLFLEDRLKTVKADLDNASDRFSQFASSNNTIDVPAQGRAMVEAGAWLQGELIFAESQLRGLERIYAPGNVRVQAQRARVAELKKQLEKLGGNDSASGSKNDNSPYPSIRKLPLLGAKYFDLYRETKIQETLYQLLTQQYELAKVEEAKSIPSVKVLDPAVVPTKKSYPPRTLIVVSGTLLCLAVTVFWVFLREWWSGIVPDDPGRELALEMSESLRASARHLRPLGSALLWARARLKRQPRNDSSAEETPQDDERVTEEAKRRSLAMRAGS
;
A
#
# COMPACT_ATOMS: atom_id res chain seq x y z
N MET A 1 7.04 67.62 -20.05
CA MET A 1 6.38 66.32 -20.29
C MET A 1 7.46 65.36 -20.79
N GLY A 2 7.76 64.32 -19.99
CA GLY A 2 8.74 63.20 -20.14
C GLY A 2 9.66 63.12 -21.36
N LEU A 3 10.90 62.64 -21.28
CA LEU A 3 11.37 61.44 -20.57
C LEU A 3 12.91 61.33 -20.70
N LEU A 4 13.52 60.89 -19.59
CA LEU A 4 14.65 59.96 -19.43
C LEU A 4 15.81 59.94 -20.44
N GLY A 5 17.01 60.21 -19.92
CA GLY A 5 18.28 59.75 -20.48
C GLY A 5 18.74 58.41 -19.90
N THR A 6 19.63 57.73 -20.63
CA THR A 6 20.64 56.80 -20.10
C THR A 6 21.79 56.68 -21.11
N LEU A 7 22.98 57.14 -20.72
CA LEU A 7 24.28 56.75 -21.28
C LEU A 7 25.08 56.21 -20.09
N GLY A 8 25.68 55.03 -20.20
CA GLY A 8 26.58 54.56 -19.14
C GLY A 8 27.05 53.11 -19.23
N ALA A 9 28.32 52.98 -19.60
CA ALA A 9 29.29 52.01 -19.12
C ALA A 9 29.22 50.55 -19.60
N ARG A 10 30.13 50.30 -20.54
CA ARG A 10 30.76 49.03 -20.92
C ARG A 10 31.70 48.58 -19.80
N GLY A 11 31.46 47.41 -19.24
CA GLY A 11 32.34 46.73 -18.27
C GLY A 11 32.41 45.24 -18.63
N SER A 12 33.63 44.77 -18.87
CA SER A 12 34.01 43.41 -19.26
C SER A 12 33.91 42.42 -18.10
N GLU A 13 33.20 41.30 -18.28
CA GLU A 13 33.27 40.13 -17.40
C GLU A 13 34.15 39.01 -18.01
N PRO A 14 34.91 38.28 -17.18
CA PRO A 14 35.77 37.20 -17.64
C PRO A 14 34.98 35.92 -17.91
N SER A 15 35.32 35.27 -19.01
CA SER A 15 34.88 33.93 -19.42
C SER A 15 35.18 32.88 -18.34
N GLY A 16 34.14 32.43 -17.62
CA GLY A 16 34.15 31.25 -16.77
C GLY A 16 33.61 30.04 -17.54
N ILE A 17 34.52 29.11 -17.84
CA ILE A 17 34.26 27.84 -18.54
C ILE A 17 33.66 26.87 -17.51
N ALA A 18 32.34 26.72 -17.45
CA ALA A 18 31.69 25.70 -16.62
C ALA A 18 30.28 25.33 -17.13
N GLU A 19 30.16 25.08 -18.43
CA GLU A 19 29.09 24.24 -18.96
C GLU A 19 29.71 23.03 -19.62
N SER A 20 29.74 21.90 -18.90
CA SER A 20 29.30 20.62 -19.44
C SER A 20 29.40 19.52 -18.37
N ILE A 21 28.42 18.62 -18.45
CA ILE A 21 28.38 17.27 -17.84
C ILE A 21 27.83 17.19 -16.39
N GLY A 22 26.53 16.91 -16.29
CA GLY A 22 26.06 15.86 -15.38
C GLY A 22 25.27 16.23 -14.11
N GLY A 23 24.90 17.50 -13.89
CA GLY A 23 24.28 17.92 -12.60
C GLY A 23 22.78 17.63 -12.42
N ALA A 24 22.00 17.49 -13.51
CA ALA A 24 20.53 17.42 -13.40
C ALA A 24 19.95 16.00 -13.39
N ALA A 25 20.69 14.99 -13.87
CA ALA A 25 20.21 13.61 -13.95
C ALA A 25 20.42 12.82 -12.65
N LEU A 26 21.35 13.23 -11.78
CA LEU A 26 21.68 12.51 -10.55
C LEU A 26 20.83 12.92 -9.33
N GLY A 27 20.18 14.09 -9.37
CA GLY A 27 19.29 14.55 -8.30
C GLY A 27 17.99 13.75 -8.18
N GLY A 28 17.51 13.19 -9.30
CA GLY A 28 16.29 12.36 -9.32
C GLY A 28 16.51 10.95 -8.79
N VAL A 29 17.58 10.30 -9.24
CA VAL A 29 17.92 8.90 -8.91
C VAL A 29 18.41 8.70 -7.47
N ALA A 30 19.11 9.69 -6.89
CA ALA A 30 19.51 9.62 -5.48
C ALA A 30 18.31 9.65 -4.51
N SER A 31 17.21 10.31 -4.90
CA SER A 31 16.00 10.37 -4.07
C SER A 31 15.13 9.11 -4.17
N ASP A 32 15.19 8.42 -5.31
CA ASP A 32 14.47 7.14 -5.53
C ASP A 32 15.13 6.00 -4.74
N LEU A 33 16.46 6.11 -4.52
CA LEU A 33 17.27 5.16 -3.77
C LEU A 33 17.07 5.21 -2.25
N LEU A 34 16.57 6.34 -1.72
CA LEU A 34 16.36 6.55 -0.28
C LEU A 34 15.01 6.01 0.25
N GLY A 35 14.19 5.38 -0.59
CA GLY A 35 13.02 4.58 -0.15
C GLY A 35 11.87 5.35 0.52
N MET A 36 11.96 6.68 0.65
CA MET A 36 10.93 7.51 1.30
C MET A 36 9.74 7.87 0.39
N LYS A 37 9.77 7.52 -0.91
CA LYS A 37 8.75 7.94 -1.90
C LYS A 37 7.71 6.88 -2.29
N ASN A 38 7.81 5.64 -1.78
CA ASN A 38 6.89 4.55 -2.18
C ASN A 38 5.73 4.28 -1.21
N THR A 39 5.62 5.03 -0.10
CA THR A 39 4.55 4.82 0.88
C THR A 39 3.16 5.12 0.29
N SER A 40 3.04 6.16 -0.55
CA SER A 40 1.76 6.50 -1.19
C SER A 40 1.33 5.42 -2.19
N ALA A 41 2.25 4.84 -2.96
CA ALA A 41 1.97 3.76 -3.90
C ALA A 41 1.53 2.47 -3.18
N LEU A 42 2.11 2.18 -2.01
CA LEU A 42 1.69 1.08 -1.15
C LEU A 42 0.26 1.31 -0.62
N PHE A 43 -0.09 2.52 -0.19
CA PHE A 43 -1.46 2.77 0.27
C PHE A 43 -2.49 2.69 -0.86
N VAL A 44 -2.15 3.14 -2.07
CA VAL A 44 -3.00 2.95 -3.25
C VAL A 44 -3.21 1.47 -3.54
N SER A 45 -2.15 0.65 -3.48
CA SER A 45 -2.28 -0.80 -3.71
C SER A 45 -3.08 -1.51 -2.61
N ILE A 46 -2.98 -1.07 -1.35
CA ILE A 46 -3.82 -1.55 -0.26
C ILE A 46 -5.29 -1.19 -0.49
N LEU A 47 -5.60 0.04 -0.93
CA LEU A 47 -6.98 0.46 -1.21
C LEU A 47 -7.63 -0.34 -2.36
N TYR A 48 -6.86 -0.72 -3.38
CA TYR A 48 -7.31 -1.64 -4.45
C TYR A 48 -7.26 -3.13 -4.07
N SER A 49 -6.81 -3.47 -2.86
CA SER A 49 -6.76 -4.86 -2.40
C SER A 49 -8.15 -5.48 -2.34
N ARG A 50 -8.21 -6.79 -2.58
CA ARG A 50 -9.42 -7.60 -2.43
C ARG A 50 -9.99 -7.48 -1.02
N THR A 51 -9.15 -7.44 0.01
CA THR A 51 -9.59 -7.36 1.41
C THR A 51 -10.38 -6.09 1.71
N VAL A 52 -9.97 -4.94 1.16
CA VAL A 52 -10.70 -3.67 1.31
C VAL A 52 -11.97 -3.71 0.47
N THR A 53 -11.83 -4.09 -0.80
CA THR A 53 -12.93 -4.11 -1.77
C THR A 53 -14.08 -5.01 -1.30
N ASP A 54 -13.78 -6.22 -0.82
CA ASP A 54 -14.79 -7.19 -0.35
C ASP A 54 -15.53 -6.68 0.88
N ARG A 55 -14.82 -6.05 1.82
CA ARG A 55 -15.47 -5.43 2.98
C ARG A 55 -16.43 -4.30 2.61
N LEU A 56 -16.04 -3.43 1.67
CA LEU A 56 -16.95 -2.39 1.19
C LEU A 56 -18.15 -2.98 0.45
N ILE A 57 -17.94 -4.04 -0.35
CA ILE A 57 -19.03 -4.75 -1.02
C ILE A 57 -20.04 -5.30 0.00
N ASP A 58 -19.56 -5.92 1.07
CA ASP A 58 -20.41 -6.48 2.12
C ASP A 58 -21.11 -5.38 2.92
N GLN A 59 -20.38 -4.36 3.36
CA GLN A 59 -20.91 -3.25 4.18
C GLN A 59 -22.01 -2.47 3.47
N PHE A 60 -21.86 -2.20 2.18
CA PHE A 60 -22.84 -1.44 1.39
C PHE A 60 -23.75 -2.33 0.55
N GLN A 61 -23.66 -3.65 0.69
CA GLN A 61 -24.41 -4.66 -0.08
C GLN A 61 -24.34 -4.40 -1.59
N LEU A 62 -23.14 -4.09 -2.10
CA LEU A 62 -22.96 -3.60 -3.47
C LEU A 62 -23.36 -4.61 -4.56
N GLN A 63 -23.34 -5.91 -4.26
CA GLN A 63 -23.88 -6.93 -5.16
C GLN A 63 -25.36 -6.66 -5.51
N ARG A 64 -26.18 -6.28 -4.52
CA ARG A 64 -27.59 -5.91 -4.74
C ARG A 64 -27.72 -4.60 -5.49
N VAL A 65 -26.87 -3.63 -5.16
CA VAL A 65 -26.87 -2.30 -5.79
C VAL A 65 -26.53 -2.38 -7.28
N TYR A 66 -25.49 -3.14 -7.61
CA TYR A 66 -25.01 -3.32 -8.99
C TYR A 66 -25.77 -4.40 -9.76
N HIS A 67 -26.60 -5.20 -9.07
CA HIS A 67 -27.36 -6.33 -9.60
C HIS A 67 -26.46 -7.45 -10.14
N GLU A 68 -25.34 -7.69 -9.45
CA GLU A 68 -24.37 -8.72 -9.82
C GLU A 68 -24.52 -9.97 -8.95
N LYS A 69 -24.47 -11.15 -9.58
CA LYS A 69 -24.56 -12.44 -8.86
C LYS A 69 -23.21 -12.90 -8.31
N LEU A 70 -22.13 -12.53 -8.98
CA LEU A 70 -20.76 -12.94 -8.63
C LEU A 70 -20.04 -11.78 -7.94
N ILE A 71 -19.27 -12.11 -6.89
CA ILE A 71 -18.48 -11.12 -6.16
C ILE A 71 -17.39 -10.49 -7.04
N GLU A 72 -16.82 -11.25 -7.97
CA GLU A 72 -15.79 -10.78 -8.90
C GLU A 72 -16.30 -9.65 -9.81
N ASP A 73 -17.54 -9.75 -10.26
CA ASP A 73 -18.17 -8.73 -11.09
C ASP A 73 -18.53 -7.49 -10.27
N ALA A 74 -18.97 -7.68 -9.01
CA ALA A 74 -19.19 -6.57 -8.08
C ALA A 74 -17.89 -5.81 -7.77
N ARG A 75 -16.74 -6.49 -7.62
CA ARG A 75 -15.42 -5.84 -7.46
C ARG A 75 -15.06 -5.00 -8.68
N ARG A 76 -15.19 -5.58 -9.88
CA ARG A 76 -14.88 -4.89 -11.13
C ARG A 76 -15.71 -3.61 -11.28
N ARG A 77 -17.03 -3.73 -11.05
CA ARG A 77 -17.96 -2.59 -11.03
C ARG A 77 -17.53 -1.54 -10.02
N LEU A 78 -17.14 -1.93 -8.80
CA LEU A 78 -16.68 -0.98 -7.79
C LEU A 78 -15.41 -0.24 -8.24
N TRP A 79 -14.42 -0.95 -8.79
CA TRP A 79 -13.18 -0.34 -9.28
C TRP A 79 -13.41 0.64 -10.45
N GLU A 80 -14.40 0.39 -11.31
CA GLU A 80 -14.78 1.34 -12.37
C GLU A 80 -15.39 2.65 -11.83
N HIS A 81 -15.97 2.62 -10.63
CA HIS A 81 -16.62 3.77 -10.00
C HIS A 81 -15.74 4.49 -8.96
N VAL A 82 -14.51 4.01 -8.75
CA VAL A 82 -13.59 4.52 -7.74
C VAL A 82 -12.27 4.92 -8.40
N ASP A 83 -11.93 6.20 -8.28
CA ASP A 83 -10.66 6.74 -8.72
C ASP A 83 -9.82 7.09 -7.49
N ILE A 84 -8.65 6.44 -7.37
CA ILE A 84 -7.71 6.67 -6.29
C ILE A 84 -6.42 7.20 -6.91
N SER A 85 -6.11 8.45 -6.62
CA SER A 85 -4.89 9.10 -7.08
C SER A 85 -3.97 9.42 -5.90
N ALA A 86 -2.67 9.36 -6.14
CA ALA A 86 -1.66 9.75 -5.17
C ALA A 86 -0.71 10.77 -5.79
N ASP A 87 -0.63 11.96 -5.21
CA ASP A 87 0.38 12.93 -5.60
C ASP A 87 1.72 12.56 -4.95
N ARG A 88 2.67 12.10 -5.77
CA ARG A 88 4.00 11.66 -5.32
C ARG A 88 4.84 12.79 -4.73
N LYS A 89 4.52 14.06 -5.01
CA LYS A 89 5.26 15.22 -4.49
C LYS A 89 4.77 15.61 -3.10
N SER A 90 3.44 15.66 -2.90
CA SER A 90 2.84 16.04 -1.61
C SER A 90 2.56 14.86 -0.68
N GLY A 91 2.56 13.63 -1.20
CA GLY A 91 2.19 12.42 -0.45
C GLY A 91 0.68 12.30 -0.19
N VAL A 92 -0.12 13.21 -0.74
CA VAL A 92 -1.59 13.25 -0.56
C VAL A 92 -2.26 12.20 -1.43
N ILE A 93 -3.19 11.46 -0.83
CA ILE A 93 -4.01 10.45 -1.52
C ILE A 93 -5.42 11.00 -1.64
N GLY A 94 -5.90 11.14 -2.88
CA GLY A 94 -7.27 11.50 -3.20
C GLY A 94 -8.08 10.25 -3.49
N ILE A 95 -9.23 10.11 -2.83
CA ILE A 95 -10.18 9.01 -3.06
C ILE A 95 -11.48 9.62 -3.57
N THR A 96 -11.84 9.32 -4.82
CA THR A 96 -13.07 9.79 -5.45
C THR A 96 -13.98 8.61 -5.71
N VAL A 97 -15.21 8.66 -5.17
CA VAL A 97 -16.20 7.60 -5.34
C VAL A 97 -17.43 8.14 -6.06
N THR A 98 -17.84 7.45 -7.12
CA THR A 98 -19.01 7.82 -7.92
C THR A 98 -20.16 6.86 -7.65
N ASP A 99 -21.32 7.41 -7.28
CA ASP A 99 -22.53 6.60 -7.08
C ASP A 99 -23.81 7.37 -7.44
N ARG A 100 -24.92 6.64 -7.61
CA ARG A 100 -26.28 7.14 -7.83
C ARG A 100 -26.81 7.91 -6.62
N LEU A 101 -26.51 7.45 -5.39
CA LEU A 101 -26.95 8.10 -4.16
C LEU A 101 -25.81 8.93 -3.55
N PRO A 102 -26.00 10.25 -3.34
CA PRO A 102 -24.93 11.14 -2.86
C PRO A 102 -24.48 10.77 -1.44
N GLN A 103 -25.41 10.33 -0.59
CA GLN A 103 -25.11 9.86 0.77
C GLN A 103 -24.23 8.60 0.75
N ARG A 104 -24.52 7.65 -0.15
CA ARG A 104 -23.74 6.42 -0.27
C ARG A 104 -22.35 6.68 -0.83
N ALA A 105 -22.21 7.60 -1.79
CA ALA A 105 -20.90 8.01 -2.30
C ALA A 105 -19.98 8.57 -1.19
N ALA A 106 -20.49 9.49 -0.37
CA ALA A 106 -19.74 10.04 0.75
C ALA A 106 -19.43 8.98 1.82
N ALA A 107 -20.41 8.14 2.15
CA ALA A 107 -20.22 7.04 3.11
C ALA A 107 -19.17 6.02 2.63
N MET A 108 -19.16 5.67 1.33
CA MET A 108 -18.16 4.77 0.75
C MET A 108 -16.77 5.38 0.74
N ALA A 109 -16.63 6.66 0.38
CA ALA A 109 -15.36 7.36 0.44
C ALA A 109 -14.80 7.39 1.89
N GLN A 110 -15.66 7.65 2.87
CA GLN A 110 -15.29 7.59 4.28
C GLN A 110 -14.93 6.16 4.72
N ALA A 111 -15.65 5.16 4.23
CA ALA A 111 -15.39 3.75 4.53
C ALA A 111 -14.01 3.31 4.01
N TYR A 112 -13.62 3.72 2.80
CA TYR A 112 -12.27 3.47 2.26
C TYR A 112 -11.17 3.99 3.19
N VAL A 113 -11.33 5.22 3.70
CA VAL A 113 -10.38 5.81 4.66
C VAL A 113 -10.33 4.99 5.96
N SER A 114 -11.49 4.59 6.49
CA SER A 114 -11.54 3.79 7.72
C SER A 114 -10.91 2.40 7.56
N GLU A 115 -11.14 1.72 6.42
CA GLU A 115 -10.57 0.40 6.15
C GLU A 115 -9.07 0.48 5.86
N LEU A 116 -8.60 1.53 5.19
CA LEU A 116 -7.17 1.78 5.03
C LEU A 116 -6.50 1.96 6.38
N ASN A 117 -7.06 2.81 7.26
CA ASN A 117 -6.54 3.02 8.61
C ASN A 117 -6.53 1.73 9.43
N ARG A 118 -7.59 0.93 9.35
CA ARG A 118 -7.68 -0.35 10.03
C ARG A 118 -6.60 -1.33 9.57
N LEU A 119 -6.44 -1.51 8.25
CA LEU A 119 -5.44 -2.42 7.69
C LEU A 119 -4.02 -1.93 7.94
N ALA A 120 -3.77 -0.63 7.80
CA ALA A 120 -2.47 -0.05 8.10
C ALA A 120 -2.11 -0.31 9.57
N ALA A 121 -3.03 -0.04 10.50
CA ALA A 121 -2.84 -0.29 11.92
C ALA A 121 -2.61 -1.78 12.23
N GLU A 122 -3.38 -2.67 11.62
CA GLU A 122 -3.25 -4.12 11.78
C GLU A 122 -1.89 -4.63 11.29
N VAL A 123 -1.46 -4.20 10.10
CA VAL A 123 -0.19 -4.63 9.50
C VAL A 123 1.01 -4.07 10.27
N SER A 124 1.01 -2.79 10.64
CA SER A 124 2.12 -2.19 11.38
C SER A 124 2.24 -2.71 12.80
N THR A 125 1.11 -2.89 13.51
CA THR A 125 1.13 -3.49 14.85
C THR A 125 1.63 -4.93 14.78
N SER A 126 1.18 -5.69 13.78
CA SER A 126 1.62 -7.08 13.59
C SER A 126 3.10 -7.19 13.20
N ALA A 127 3.64 -6.22 12.48
CA ALA A 127 5.07 -6.17 12.16
C ALA A 127 5.90 -5.85 13.39
N ALA A 128 5.59 -4.77 14.11
CA ALA A 128 6.30 -4.35 15.32
C ALA A 128 6.24 -5.42 16.42
N ARG A 129 5.07 -6.05 16.60
CA ARG A 129 4.91 -7.19 17.53
C ARG A 129 5.81 -8.37 17.18
N ARG A 130 5.88 -8.76 15.90
CA ARG A 130 6.72 -9.87 15.45
C ARG A 130 8.20 -9.59 15.69
N GLU A 131 8.63 -8.36 15.46
CA GLU A 131 9.99 -7.92 15.76
C GLU A 131 10.30 -7.99 17.26
N ARG A 132 9.42 -7.45 18.10
CA ARG A 132 9.55 -7.54 19.57
C ARG A 132 9.66 -9.00 20.04
N LEU A 133 8.78 -9.88 19.55
CA LEU A 133 8.79 -11.31 19.92
C LEU A 133 10.07 -12.02 19.47
N PHE A 134 10.56 -11.71 18.26
CA PHE A 134 11.82 -12.25 17.76
C PHE A 134 13.02 -11.82 18.63
N LEU A 135 13.09 -10.53 18.99
CA LEU A 135 14.14 -10.02 19.87
C LEU A 135 14.04 -10.63 21.28
N GLU A 136 12.82 -10.84 21.80
CA GLU A 136 12.60 -11.50 23.09
C GLU A 136 13.17 -12.92 23.13
N ASP A 137 12.89 -13.72 22.09
CA ASP A 137 13.39 -15.09 21.98
C ASP A 137 14.91 -15.13 21.83
N ARG A 138 15.47 -14.21 21.02
CA ARG A 138 16.91 -14.08 20.87
C ARG A 138 17.59 -13.67 22.17
N LEU A 139 16.97 -12.77 22.93
CA LEU A 139 17.50 -12.30 24.21
C LEU A 139 17.55 -13.43 25.25
N LYS A 140 16.54 -14.31 25.29
CA LYS A 140 16.54 -15.50 26.15
C LYS A 140 17.71 -16.43 25.83
N THR A 141 17.96 -16.68 24.55
CA THR A 141 19.07 -17.52 24.10
C THR A 141 20.43 -16.90 24.47
N VAL A 142 20.64 -15.62 24.13
CA VAL A 142 21.91 -14.93 24.40
C VAL A 142 22.16 -14.79 25.90
N LYS A 143 21.11 -14.63 26.72
CA LYS A 143 21.23 -14.63 28.18
C LYS A 143 21.78 -15.97 28.69
N ALA A 144 21.21 -17.09 28.22
CA ALA A 144 21.70 -18.42 28.62
C ALA A 144 23.16 -18.66 28.18
N ASP A 145 23.53 -18.20 26.98
CA ASP A 145 24.91 -18.27 26.49
C ASP A 145 25.86 -17.40 27.32
N LEU A 146 25.44 -16.19 27.71
CA LEU A 146 26.18 -15.29 28.59
C LEU A 146 26.40 -15.91 29.98
N ASP A 147 25.34 -16.46 30.59
CA ASP A 147 25.43 -17.08 31.91
C ASP A 147 26.43 -18.26 31.87
N ASN A 148 26.36 -19.11 30.84
CA ASN A 148 27.29 -20.23 30.66
C ASN A 148 28.75 -19.76 30.42
N ALA A 149 28.95 -18.75 29.58
CA ALA A 149 30.27 -18.18 29.33
C ALA A 149 30.86 -17.55 30.60
N SER A 150 30.04 -16.80 31.35
CA SER A 150 30.42 -16.18 32.62
C SER A 150 30.80 -17.22 33.67
N ASP A 151 30.04 -18.30 33.80
CA ASP A 151 30.33 -19.40 34.71
C ASP A 151 31.67 -20.07 34.39
N ARG A 152 31.91 -20.40 33.12
CA ARG A 152 33.20 -20.98 32.67
C ARG A 152 34.37 -20.05 32.96
N PHE A 153 34.19 -18.74 32.71
CA PHE A 153 35.21 -17.74 32.99
C PHE A 153 35.49 -17.62 34.49
N SER A 154 34.44 -17.56 35.31
CA SER A 154 34.52 -17.51 36.78
C SER A 154 35.27 -18.72 37.35
N GLN A 155 34.89 -19.95 36.94
CA GLN A 155 35.54 -21.19 37.38
C GLN A 155 37.02 -21.25 36.98
N PHE A 156 37.35 -20.78 35.78
CA PHE A 156 38.74 -20.71 35.34
C PHE A 156 39.54 -19.65 36.12
N ALA A 157 38.96 -18.49 36.36
CA ALA A 157 39.60 -17.40 37.10
C ALA A 157 39.86 -17.78 38.57
N SER A 158 38.88 -18.42 39.25
CA SER A 158 39.01 -18.85 40.65
C SER A 158 40.05 -19.96 40.83
N SER A 159 40.15 -20.88 39.87
CA SER A 159 41.10 -22.00 39.93
C SER A 159 42.55 -21.57 39.65
N ASN A 160 42.76 -20.44 38.97
CA ASN A 160 44.07 -19.98 38.51
C ASN A 160 44.47 -18.63 39.17
N ASN A 161 44.23 -18.51 40.48
CA ASN A 161 44.24 -17.33 41.37
C ASN A 161 45.49 -16.39 41.37
N THR A 162 46.42 -16.50 40.40
CA THR A 162 47.74 -15.85 40.42
C THR A 162 48.13 -15.21 39.07
N ILE A 163 47.21 -15.09 38.11
CA ILE A 163 47.54 -14.47 36.81
C ILE A 163 47.33 -12.95 36.89
N ASP A 164 48.43 -12.19 36.96
CA ASP A 164 48.41 -10.75 36.70
C ASP A 164 48.21 -10.52 35.19
N VAL A 165 47.03 -10.03 34.83
CA VAL A 165 46.65 -9.83 33.44
C VAL A 165 46.88 -8.36 33.10
N PRO A 166 47.78 -8.05 32.15
CA PRO A 166 48.09 -6.67 31.81
C PRO A 166 46.83 -5.92 31.34
N ALA A 167 46.58 -4.74 31.92
CA ALA A 167 45.40 -3.92 31.63
C ALA A 167 45.23 -3.62 30.13
N GLN A 168 46.35 -3.48 29.40
CA GLN A 168 46.37 -3.29 27.95
C GLN A 168 45.73 -4.47 27.20
N GLY A 169 45.97 -5.72 27.63
CA GLY A 169 45.39 -6.91 26.99
C GLY A 169 43.88 -7.00 27.22
N ARG A 170 43.39 -6.61 28.41
CA ARG A 170 41.95 -6.56 28.70
C ARG A 170 41.24 -5.53 27.81
N ALA A 171 41.79 -4.33 27.70
CA ALA A 171 41.24 -3.27 26.83
C ALA A 171 41.22 -3.68 25.35
N MET A 172 42.25 -4.40 24.87
CA MET A 172 42.26 -4.93 23.50
C MET A 172 41.18 -5.99 23.28
N VAL A 173 40.98 -6.90 24.24
CA VAL A 173 39.91 -7.91 24.16
C VAL A 173 38.53 -7.28 24.21
N GLU A 174 38.32 -6.25 25.05
CA GLU A 174 37.06 -5.50 25.09
C GLU A 174 36.77 -4.78 23.78
N ALA A 175 37.75 -4.08 23.21
CA ALA A 175 37.61 -3.43 21.91
C ALA A 175 37.30 -4.45 20.80
N GLY A 176 37.95 -5.62 20.83
CA GLY A 176 37.69 -6.72 19.90
C GLY A 176 36.31 -7.35 20.08
N ALA A 177 35.87 -7.54 21.33
CA ALA A 177 34.54 -8.06 21.65
C ALA A 177 33.43 -7.10 21.17
N TRP A 178 33.64 -5.79 21.31
CA TRP A 178 32.72 -4.78 20.80
C TRP A 178 32.63 -4.80 19.28
N LEU A 179 33.77 -4.78 18.57
CA LEU A 179 33.81 -4.90 17.10
C LEU A 179 33.19 -6.21 16.61
N GLN A 180 33.44 -7.31 17.31
CA GLN A 180 32.86 -8.62 16.99
C GLN A 180 31.34 -8.63 17.20
N GLY A 181 30.84 -8.00 18.27
CA GLY A 181 29.41 -7.85 18.51
C GLY A 181 28.73 -7.05 17.39
N GLU A 182 29.32 -5.92 17.01
CA GLU A 182 28.84 -5.09 15.90
C GLU A 182 28.87 -5.85 14.56
N LEU A 183 29.92 -6.65 14.32
CA LEU A 183 30.03 -7.51 13.14
C LEU A 183 28.92 -8.57 13.10
N ILE A 184 28.69 -9.28 14.19
CA ILE A 184 27.63 -10.31 14.28
C ILE A 184 26.26 -9.68 14.01
N PHE A 185 26.01 -8.50 14.57
CA PHE A 185 24.78 -7.76 14.33
C PHE A 185 24.64 -7.36 12.86
N ALA A 186 25.69 -6.77 12.27
CA ALA A 186 25.71 -6.36 10.87
C ALA A 186 25.54 -7.54 9.90
N GLU A 187 26.15 -8.70 10.19
CA GLU A 187 25.96 -9.95 9.44
C GLU A 187 24.53 -10.47 9.53
N SER A 188 23.93 -10.44 10.72
CA SER A 188 22.53 -10.85 10.90
C SER A 188 21.59 -10.00 10.05
N GLN A 189 21.81 -8.68 10.04
CA GLN A 189 21.07 -7.76 9.17
C GLN A 189 21.28 -8.08 7.69
N LEU A 190 22.51 -8.34 7.27
CA LEU A 190 22.82 -8.70 5.87
C LEU A 190 22.07 -9.97 5.45
N ARG A 191 22.12 -11.04 6.26
CA ARG A 191 21.40 -12.30 5.98
C ARG A 191 19.88 -12.08 5.89
N GLY A 192 19.34 -11.18 6.71
CA GLY A 192 17.94 -10.77 6.63
C GLY A 192 17.62 -10.09 5.28
N LEU A 193 18.47 -9.17 4.83
CA LEU A 193 18.31 -8.47 3.56
C LEU A 193 18.45 -9.39 2.35
N GLU A 194 19.40 -10.33 2.35
CA GLU A 194 19.62 -11.28 1.26
C GLU A 194 18.44 -12.24 1.03
N ARG A 195 17.60 -12.48 2.06
CA ARG A 195 16.36 -13.27 1.91
C ARG A 195 15.26 -12.53 1.15
N ILE A 196 15.28 -11.20 1.17
CA ILE A 196 14.19 -10.35 0.65
C ILE A 196 14.61 -9.68 -0.66
N TYR A 197 15.91 -9.42 -0.85
CA TYR A 197 16.43 -8.64 -1.97
C TYR A 197 17.47 -9.42 -2.78
N ALA A 198 17.50 -9.18 -4.08
CA ALA A 198 18.54 -9.70 -4.96
C ALA A 198 19.93 -9.15 -4.57
N PRO A 199 21.02 -9.89 -4.82
CA PRO A 199 22.39 -9.49 -4.44
C PRO A 199 22.84 -8.14 -5.03
N GLY A 200 22.23 -7.69 -6.12
CA GLY A 200 22.52 -6.40 -6.77
C GLY A 200 21.82 -5.18 -6.14
N ASN A 201 20.95 -5.36 -5.15
CA ASN A 201 20.26 -4.24 -4.50
C ASN A 201 21.27 -3.41 -3.68
N VAL A 202 21.23 -2.08 -3.82
CA VAL A 202 22.13 -1.15 -3.12
C VAL A 202 22.07 -1.32 -1.60
N ARG A 203 20.90 -1.66 -1.02
CA ARG A 203 20.79 -1.92 0.43
C ARG A 203 21.64 -3.11 0.89
N VAL A 204 21.69 -4.16 0.08
CA VAL A 204 22.52 -5.35 0.33
C VAL A 204 23.99 -5.00 0.13
N GLN A 205 24.33 -4.25 -0.91
CA GLN A 205 25.72 -3.83 -1.18
C GLN A 205 26.28 -2.92 -0.08
N ALA A 206 25.50 -1.94 0.38
CA ALA A 206 25.90 -1.04 1.46
C ALA A 206 26.16 -1.82 2.76
N GLN A 207 25.27 -2.76 3.11
CA GLN A 207 25.45 -3.58 4.31
C GLN A 207 26.65 -4.53 4.18
N ARG A 208 26.87 -5.12 2.99
CA ARG A 208 28.02 -5.97 2.71
C ARG A 208 29.34 -5.20 2.83
N ALA A 209 29.38 -3.94 2.38
CA ALA A 209 30.54 -3.08 2.54
C ALA A 209 30.82 -2.78 4.04
N ARG A 210 29.78 -2.54 4.84
CA ARG A 210 29.92 -2.35 6.30
C ARG A 210 30.50 -3.59 6.98
N VAL A 211 29.98 -4.78 6.67
CA VAL A 211 30.51 -6.06 7.20
C VAL A 211 31.98 -6.24 6.81
N ALA A 212 32.35 -5.93 5.56
CA ALA A 212 33.73 -6.03 5.10
C ALA A 212 34.68 -5.07 5.85
N GLU A 213 34.24 -3.83 6.12
CA GLU A 213 35.02 -2.86 6.88
C GLU A 213 35.19 -3.28 8.36
N LEU A 214 34.11 -3.71 9.02
CA LEU A 214 34.17 -4.21 10.40
C LEU A 214 35.11 -5.41 10.52
N LYS A 215 35.04 -6.34 9.56
CA LYS A 215 35.96 -7.48 9.49
C LYS A 215 37.42 -7.03 9.35
N LYS A 216 37.69 -6.04 8.48
CA LYS A 216 39.03 -5.47 8.30
C LYS A 216 39.55 -4.79 9.58
N GLN A 217 38.69 -4.11 10.33
CA GLN A 217 39.04 -3.49 11.60
C GLN A 217 39.39 -4.54 12.66
N LEU A 218 38.62 -5.64 12.71
CA LEU A 218 38.91 -6.77 13.58
C LEU A 218 40.26 -7.44 13.22
N GLU A 219 40.55 -7.61 11.93
CA GLU A 219 41.84 -8.16 11.46
C GLU A 219 43.02 -7.26 11.84
N LYS A 220 42.88 -5.93 11.74
CA LYS A 220 43.89 -4.96 12.20
C LYS A 220 44.13 -5.05 13.71
N LEU A 221 43.09 -5.29 14.50
CA LEU A 221 43.18 -5.45 15.95
C LEU A 221 43.80 -6.81 16.36
N GLY A 222 43.51 -7.86 15.59
CA GLY A 222 44.05 -9.21 15.79
C GLY A 222 45.50 -9.39 15.34
N GLY A 223 45.99 -8.49 14.48
CA GLY A 223 47.38 -8.44 14.01
C GLY A 223 47.68 -9.46 12.91
N ASN A 224 48.06 -8.97 11.73
CA ASN A 224 48.59 -9.80 10.65
C ASN A 224 50.12 -9.73 10.67
N ASP A 225 50.76 -10.73 11.30
CA ASP A 225 52.18 -11.07 11.07
C ASP A 225 52.30 -11.69 9.67
N SER A 226 52.18 -10.89 8.61
CA SER A 226 52.82 -11.24 7.35
C SER A 226 54.28 -10.87 7.48
N ALA A 227 55.10 -11.88 7.77
CA ALA A 227 56.54 -11.83 7.69
C ALA A 227 56.98 -11.26 6.33
N SER A 228 57.26 -9.96 6.28
CA SER A 228 58.21 -9.39 5.34
C SER A 228 58.73 -8.09 5.93
N GLY A 229 60.05 -8.00 6.05
CA GLY A 229 60.71 -6.94 6.78
C GLY A 229 60.32 -5.56 6.27
N SER A 230 59.78 -4.74 7.17
CA SER A 230 59.91 -3.29 7.05
C SER A 230 60.26 -2.76 8.44
N LYS A 231 61.53 -2.38 8.59
CA LYS A 231 61.99 -1.54 9.69
C LYS A 231 61.21 -0.23 9.60
N ASN A 232 60.78 0.28 10.76
CA ASN A 232 59.94 1.48 10.96
C ASN A 232 58.47 1.30 10.63
N ASP A 233 57.70 0.84 11.61
CA ASP A 233 56.55 1.63 12.04
C ASP A 233 56.25 1.35 13.51
N ASN A 234 56.30 2.42 14.33
CA ASN A 234 55.88 2.45 15.73
C ASN A 234 54.37 2.18 15.82
N SER A 235 53.97 0.92 15.66
CA SER A 235 52.63 0.46 15.98
C SER A 235 52.61 0.13 17.48
N PRO A 236 51.91 0.89 18.34
CA PRO A 236 52.05 0.82 19.80
C PRO A 236 51.48 -0.44 20.49
N TYR A 237 51.17 -1.50 19.74
CA TYR A 237 50.41 -2.65 20.26
C TYR A 237 51.13 -3.96 19.94
N PRO A 238 51.59 -4.74 20.94
CA PRO A 238 52.13 -6.07 20.71
C PRO A 238 51.01 -7.03 20.26
N SER A 239 51.35 -7.95 19.34
CA SER A 239 50.42 -8.99 18.88
C SER A 239 50.04 -9.93 20.04
N ILE A 240 48.73 -10.16 20.19
CA ILE A 240 48.07 -10.94 21.27
C ILE A 240 48.63 -12.38 21.42
N ARG A 241 49.40 -12.89 20.44
CA ARG A 241 49.91 -14.27 20.40
C ARG A 241 51.16 -14.55 21.25
N LYS A 242 51.76 -13.57 21.93
CA LYS A 242 52.96 -13.79 22.79
C LYS A 242 52.67 -14.03 24.28
N LEU A 243 51.44 -14.40 24.63
CA LEU A 243 51.08 -14.69 26.02
C LEU A 243 51.29 -16.18 26.36
N PRO A 244 51.74 -16.52 27.60
CA PRO A 244 51.84 -17.90 28.07
C PRO A 244 50.53 -18.67 27.84
N LEU A 245 50.60 -19.99 27.61
CA LEU A 245 49.44 -20.85 27.31
C LEU A 245 48.25 -20.66 28.29
N LEU A 246 48.54 -20.33 29.55
CA LEU A 246 47.53 -20.05 30.59
C LEU A 246 46.83 -18.69 30.41
N GLY A 247 47.56 -17.66 29.94
CA GLY A 247 47.01 -16.35 29.62
C GLY A 247 46.15 -16.37 28.35
N ALA A 248 46.50 -17.16 27.34
CA ALA A 248 45.69 -17.33 26.13
C ALA A 248 44.28 -17.85 26.47
N LYS A 249 44.19 -18.90 27.30
CA LYS A 249 42.90 -19.48 27.73
C LYS A 249 42.08 -18.50 28.58
N TYR A 250 42.73 -17.69 29.44
CA TYR A 250 42.06 -16.61 30.15
C TYR A 250 41.41 -15.62 29.17
N PHE A 251 42.18 -15.12 28.20
CA PHE A 251 41.70 -14.12 27.25
C PHE A 251 40.64 -14.67 26.29
N ASP A 252 40.66 -15.95 25.96
CA ASP A 252 39.61 -16.59 25.16
C ASP A 252 38.27 -16.63 25.92
N LEU A 253 38.26 -17.07 27.18
CA LEU A 253 37.06 -17.09 28.02
C LEU A 253 36.56 -15.67 28.35
N TYR A 254 37.50 -14.75 28.58
CA TYR A 254 37.18 -13.33 28.79
C TYR A 254 36.54 -12.72 27.53
N ARG A 255 37.12 -12.98 26.35
CA ARG A 255 36.59 -12.53 25.06
C ARG A 255 35.20 -13.09 24.82
N GLU A 256 34.98 -14.38 25.04
CA GLU A 256 33.68 -15.03 24.86
C GLU A 256 32.62 -14.39 25.77
N THR A 257 32.93 -14.21 27.05
CA THR A 257 32.04 -13.56 28.01
C THR A 257 31.72 -12.12 27.59
N LYS A 258 32.73 -11.35 27.19
CA LYS A 258 32.55 -9.95 26.74
C LYS A 258 31.77 -9.82 25.45
N ILE A 259 31.92 -10.76 24.51
CA ILE A 259 31.10 -10.81 23.29
C ILE A 259 29.63 -11.01 23.66
N GLN A 260 29.33 -12.01 24.51
CA GLN A 260 27.95 -12.29 24.91
C GLN A 260 27.34 -11.16 25.74
N GLU A 261 28.12 -10.52 26.61
CA GLU A 261 27.69 -9.36 27.39
C GLU A 261 27.32 -8.19 26.47
N THR A 262 28.19 -7.88 25.50
CA THR A 262 27.94 -6.80 24.54
C THR A 262 26.72 -7.10 23.67
N LEU A 263 26.60 -8.34 23.19
CA LEU A 263 25.46 -8.77 22.37
C LEU A 263 24.14 -8.69 23.16
N TYR A 264 24.16 -9.10 24.43
CA TYR A 264 23.01 -8.99 25.33
C TYR A 264 22.61 -7.52 25.55
N GLN A 265 23.58 -6.64 25.82
CA GLN A 265 23.32 -5.20 25.98
C GLN A 265 22.71 -4.59 24.73
N LEU A 266 23.28 -4.88 23.54
CA LEU A 266 22.77 -4.39 22.27
C LEU A 266 21.36 -4.90 21.98
N LEU A 267 21.11 -6.20 22.14
CA LEU A 267 19.77 -6.79 21.94
C LEU A 267 18.75 -6.25 22.94
N THR A 268 19.16 -6.01 24.18
CA THR A 268 18.29 -5.40 25.20
C THR A 268 17.87 -3.99 24.77
N GLN A 269 18.82 -3.18 24.31
CA GLN A 269 18.51 -1.83 23.81
C GLN A 269 17.56 -1.87 22.61
N GLN A 270 17.78 -2.79 21.67
CA GLN A 270 16.89 -2.98 20.52
C GLN A 270 15.51 -3.48 20.93
N TYR A 271 15.43 -4.39 21.91
CA TYR A 271 14.16 -4.91 22.43
C TYR A 271 13.31 -3.82 23.09
N GLU A 272 13.91 -2.96 23.92
CA GLU A 272 13.20 -1.84 24.54
C GLU A 272 12.74 -0.82 23.49
N LEU A 273 13.56 -0.55 22.48
CA LEU A 273 13.16 0.28 21.33
C LEU A 273 11.98 -0.34 20.57
N ALA A 274 12.04 -1.64 20.26
CA ALA A 274 10.96 -2.36 19.57
C ALA A 274 9.66 -2.38 20.39
N LYS A 275 9.75 -2.44 21.73
CA LYS A 275 8.59 -2.34 22.63
C LYS A 275 7.95 -0.95 22.59
N VAL A 276 8.76 0.11 22.52
CA VAL A 276 8.27 1.48 22.29
C VAL A 276 7.64 1.61 20.91
N GLU A 277 8.24 1.01 19.87
CA GLU A 277 7.69 1.01 18.53
C GLU A 277 6.36 0.26 18.41
N GLU A 278 6.20 -0.90 19.04
CA GLU A 278 4.90 -1.60 19.10
C GLU A 278 3.83 -0.75 19.79
N ALA A 279 4.18 -0.03 20.86
CA ALA A 279 3.26 0.89 21.52
C ALA A 279 2.95 2.14 20.65
N LYS A 280 3.91 2.58 19.83
CA LYS A 280 3.81 3.77 18.97
C LYS A 280 3.20 3.48 17.59
N SER A 281 3.17 2.23 17.14
CA SER A 281 2.79 1.82 15.78
C SER A 281 1.28 1.95 15.51
N ILE A 282 0.72 3.14 15.72
CA ILE A 282 -0.56 3.58 15.17
C ILE A 282 -0.23 4.35 13.87
N PRO A 283 -0.05 3.69 12.72
CA PRO A 283 0.01 4.37 11.43
C PRO A 283 -1.39 4.87 11.07
N SER A 284 -1.86 5.94 11.70
CA SER A 284 -3.07 6.59 11.21
C SER A 284 -2.71 7.42 9.99
N VAL A 285 -3.23 7.06 8.83
CA VAL A 285 -3.36 8.02 7.72
C VAL A 285 -4.15 9.19 8.29
N LYS A 286 -3.50 10.33 8.43
CA LYS A 286 -4.14 11.52 8.96
C LYS A 286 -5.11 12.02 7.90
N VAL A 287 -6.39 11.92 8.20
CA VAL A 287 -7.45 12.44 7.34
C VAL A 287 -7.28 13.95 7.26
N LEU A 288 -6.93 14.46 6.07
CA LEU A 288 -6.80 15.89 5.84
C LEU A 288 -8.19 16.49 5.68
N ASP A 289 -8.96 15.97 4.73
CA ASP A 289 -10.34 16.37 4.47
C ASP A 289 -11.27 15.15 4.52
N PRO A 290 -12.36 15.19 5.31
CA PRO A 290 -13.34 14.11 5.35
C PRO A 290 -14.22 14.11 4.10
N ALA A 291 -14.85 12.96 3.80
CA ALA A 291 -15.76 12.85 2.68
C ALA A 291 -17.05 13.65 2.91
N VAL A 292 -17.33 14.63 2.04
CA VAL A 292 -18.55 15.45 2.09
C VAL A 292 -19.60 14.97 1.08
N VAL A 293 -20.88 15.15 1.40
CA VAL A 293 -21.99 14.78 0.51
C VAL A 293 -22.03 15.73 -0.68
N PRO A 294 -21.98 15.23 -1.94
CA PRO A 294 -21.95 16.09 -3.12
C PRO A 294 -23.31 16.76 -3.37
N THR A 295 -23.29 18.06 -3.69
CA THR A 295 -24.48 18.85 -4.02
C THR A 295 -24.81 18.88 -5.51
N LYS A 296 -23.82 18.62 -6.38
CA LYS A 296 -23.97 18.60 -7.84
C LYS A 296 -23.69 17.20 -8.40
N LYS A 297 -24.45 16.81 -9.43
CA LYS A 297 -24.26 15.53 -10.12
C LYS A 297 -23.05 15.59 -11.05
N SER A 298 -22.16 14.59 -10.96
CA SER A 298 -20.97 14.48 -11.82
C SER A 298 -21.31 14.13 -13.28
N TYR A 299 -22.15 13.11 -13.52
CA TYR A 299 -22.47 12.64 -14.87
C TYR A 299 -23.94 12.16 -15.00
N PRO A 300 -24.59 12.27 -16.17
CA PRO A 300 -24.17 12.98 -17.38
C PRO A 300 -24.49 14.49 -17.33
N PRO A 301 -23.66 15.35 -17.94
CA PRO A 301 -23.96 16.78 -18.07
C PRO A 301 -25.16 16.98 -19.00
N ARG A 302 -26.32 17.30 -18.41
CA ARG A 302 -27.59 17.47 -19.15
C ARG A 302 -27.50 18.54 -20.23
N THR A 303 -26.73 19.61 -19.99
CA THR A 303 -26.52 20.69 -20.96
C THR A 303 -25.85 20.20 -22.24
N LEU A 304 -24.83 19.35 -22.12
CA LEU A 304 -24.14 18.78 -23.28
C LEU A 304 -25.08 17.90 -24.10
N ILE A 305 -25.88 17.05 -23.44
CA ILE A 305 -26.88 16.20 -24.12
C ILE A 305 -27.93 17.05 -24.86
N VAL A 306 -28.43 18.12 -24.24
CA VAL A 306 -29.45 18.97 -24.87
C VAL A 306 -28.88 19.73 -26.05
N VAL A 307 -27.67 20.28 -25.94
CA VAL A 307 -27.01 21.01 -27.04
C VAL A 307 -26.69 20.08 -28.20
N SER A 308 -26.11 18.91 -27.94
CA SER A 308 -25.79 17.94 -29.00
C SER A 308 -27.06 17.40 -29.66
N GLY A 309 -28.10 17.08 -28.89
CA GLY A 309 -29.39 16.63 -29.43
C GLY A 309 -30.07 17.69 -30.30
N THR A 310 -30.03 18.96 -29.89
CA THR A 310 -30.60 20.07 -30.67
C THR A 310 -29.84 20.28 -31.98
N LEU A 311 -28.50 20.24 -31.92
CA LEU A 311 -27.64 20.35 -33.11
C LEU A 311 -27.89 19.20 -34.09
N LEU A 312 -28.01 17.96 -33.57
CA LEU A 312 -28.24 16.77 -34.39
C LEU A 312 -29.62 16.80 -35.04
N CYS A 313 -30.65 17.25 -34.31
CA CYS A 313 -32.00 17.41 -34.85
C CYS A 313 -32.06 18.48 -35.95
N LEU A 314 -31.36 19.60 -35.76
CA LEU A 314 -31.22 20.65 -36.77
C LEU A 314 -30.51 20.11 -38.03
N ALA A 315 -29.40 19.39 -37.87
CA ALA A 315 -28.66 18.80 -38.97
C ALA A 315 -29.51 17.80 -39.78
N VAL A 316 -30.26 16.93 -39.10
CA VAL A 316 -31.16 15.96 -39.76
C VAL A 316 -32.28 16.69 -40.51
N THR A 317 -32.82 17.78 -39.94
CA THR A 317 -33.87 18.56 -40.60
C THR A 317 -33.35 19.22 -41.87
N VAL A 318 -32.17 19.85 -41.80
CA VAL A 318 -31.51 20.44 -42.98
C VAL A 318 -31.22 19.37 -44.02
N PHE A 319 -30.64 18.24 -43.61
CA PHE A 319 -30.35 17.12 -44.50
C PHE A 319 -31.62 16.56 -45.17
N TRP A 320 -32.71 16.44 -44.43
CA TRP A 320 -34.00 16.00 -44.98
C TRP A 320 -34.56 16.98 -46.02
N VAL A 321 -34.46 18.28 -45.78
CA VAL A 321 -34.89 19.30 -46.75
C VAL A 321 -34.04 19.24 -48.01
N PHE A 322 -32.71 19.14 -47.89
CA PHE A 322 -31.81 18.97 -49.02
C PHE A 322 -32.08 17.68 -49.81
N LEU A 323 -32.30 16.56 -49.11
CA LEU A 323 -32.60 15.28 -49.74
C LEU A 323 -33.92 15.34 -50.50
N ARG A 324 -34.94 15.98 -49.90
CA ARG A 324 -36.24 16.21 -50.55
C ARG A 324 -36.09 17.06 -51.81
N GLU A 325 -35.33 18.15 -51.73
CA GLU A 325 -35.11 19.05 -52.87
C GLU A 325 -34.29 18.38 -53.98
N TRP A 326 -33.25 17.62 -53.60
CA TRP A 326 -32.47 16.81 -54.52
C TRP A 326 -33.36 15.78 -55.23
N TRP A 327 -34.28 15.13 -54.50
CA TRP A 327 -35.22 14.18 -55.09
C TRP A 327 -36.28 14.84 -55.99
N SER A 328 -36.70 16.08 -55.71
CA SER A 328 -37.61 16.82 -56.59
C SER A 328 -36.92 17.32 -57.87
N GLY A 329 -35.62 17.62 -57.80
CA GLY A 329 -34.81 18.08 -58.94
C GLY A 329 -34.39 16.99 -59.94
N ILE A 330 -34.60 15.70 -59.64
CA ILE A 330 -34.37 14.61 -60.61
C ILE A 330 -35.41 14.73 -61.75
N VAL A 331 -34.90 14.83 -62.98
CA VAL A 331 -35.63 15.05 -64.23
C VAL A 331 -36.69 13.94 -64.44
N PRO A 332 -37.88 14.23 -65.01
CA PRO A 332 -38.99 13.27 -65.10
C PRO A 332 -38.76 11.97 -65.88
N ASP A 333 -37.66 11.82 -66.64
CA ASP A 333 -37.41 10.69 -67.55
C ASP A 333 -36.31 9.72 -67.07
N ASP A 334 -35.82 9.83 -65.84
CA ASP A 334 -34.83 8.88 -65.29
C ASP A 334 -35.50 7.64 -64.66
N PRO A 335 -35.13 6.40 -65.06
CA PRO A 335 -35.74 5.14 -64.62
C PRO A 335 -35.61 4.86 -63.10
N GLY A 336 -34.81 5.66 -62.37
CA GLY A 336 -34.69 5.57 -60.92
C GLY A 336 -35.91 6.09 -60.15
N ARG A 337 -36.73 6.98 -60.74
CA ARG A 337 -37.95 7.51 -60.09
C ARG A 337 -39.10 6.52 -60.13
N GLU A 338 -39.25 5.78 -61.22
CA GLU A 338 -40.25 4.72 -61.37
C GLU A 338 -39.97 3.58 -60.39
N LEU A 339 -38.70 3.18 -60.27
CA LEU A 339 -38.26 2.15 -59.31
C LEU A 339 -38.46 2.60 -57.84
N ALA A 340 -38.25 3.89 -57.54
CA ALA A 340 -38.51 4.44 -56.20
C ALA A 340 -40.02 4.51 -55.88
N LEU A 341 -40.86 4.83 -56.87
CA LEU A 341 -42.31 4.83 -56.71
C LEU A 341 -42.84 3.40 -56.54
N GLU A 342 -42.38 2.44 -57.34
CA GLU A 342 -42.72 1.02 -57.24
C GLU A 342 -42.20 0.38 -55.93
N MET A 343 -40.99 0.75 -55.49
CA MET A 343 -40.48 0.39 -54.16
C MET A 343 -41.30 1.04 -53.05
N SER A 344 -41.74 2.29 -53.20
CA SER A 344 -42.57 2.95 -52.19
C SER A 344 -43.97 2.33 -52.10
N GLU A 345 -44.54 1.87 -53.21
CA GLU A 345 -45.82 1.18 -53.24
C GLU A 345 -45.72 -0.24 -52.69
N SER A 346 -44.66 -0.98 -53.03
CA SER A 346 -44.38 -2.31 -52.46
C SER A 346 -44.00 -2.26 -50.98
N LEU A 347 -43.29 -1.22 -50.51
CA LEU A 347 -43.05 -0.95 -49.09
C LEU A 347 -44.33 -0.52 -48.37
N ARG A 348 -45.22 0.26 -48.99
CA ARG A 348 -46.49 0.70 -48.40
C ARG A 348 -47.55 -0.42 -48.41
N ALA A 349 -47.48 -1.34 -49.37
CA ALA A 349 -48.23 -2.59 -49.40
C ALA A 349 -47.70 -3.58 -48.35
N SER A 350 -46.37 -3.72 -48.22
CA SER A 350 -45.74 -4.52 -47.15
C SER A 350 -45.97 -3.93 -45.76
N ALA A 351 -46.00 -2.60 -45.63
CA ALA A 351 -46.30 -1.90 -44.38
C ALA A 351 -47.75 -2.08 -43.94
N ARG A 352 -48.70 -2.30 -44.88
CA ARG A 352 -50.07 -2.72 -44.54
C ARG A 352 -50.10 -4.11 -43.89
N HIS A 353 -49.17 -4.99 -44.24
CA HIS A 353 -48.98 -6.29 -43.59
C HIS A 353 -48.27 -6.19 -42.23
N LEU A 354 -47.54 -5.09 -41.97
CA LEU A 354 -46.87 -4.74 -40.70
C LEU A 354 -47.75 -3.98 -39.70
N ARG A 355 -49.09 -4.02 -39.89
CA ARG A 355 -50.06 -3.56 -38.88
C ARG A 355 -50.04 -4.28 -37.50
N PRO A 356 -49.36 -5.42 -37.23
CA PRO A 356 -49.25 -5.89 -35.86
C PRO A 356 -48.20 -5.16 -35.01
N LEU A 357 -47.42 -4.21 -35.56
CA LEU A 357 -46.42 -3.48 -34.76
C LEU A 357 -47.03 -2.44 -33.80
N GLY A 358 -48.15 -1.82 -34.16
CA GLY A 358 -48.88 -0.93 -33.26
C GLY A 358 -49.52 -1.68 -32.09
N SER A 359 -50.02 -2.90 -32.32
CA SER A 359 -50.55 -3.78 -31.28
C SER A 359 -49.46 -4.48 -30.48
N ALA A 360 -48.29 -4.75 -31.05
CA ALA A 360 -47.11 -5.23 -30.32
C ALA A 360 -46.55 -4.18 -29.35
N LEU A 361 -46.60 -2.88 -29.70
CA LEU A 361 -46.26 -1.78 -28.79
C LEU A 361 -47.30 -1.60 -27.67
N LEU A 362 -48.59 -1.80 -27.95
CA LEU A 362 -49.64 -1.83 -26.93
C LEU A 362 -49.55 -3.08 -26.03
N TRP A 363 -49.16 -4.23 -26.59
CA TRP A 363 -48.90 -5.47 -25.86
C TRP A 363 -47.62 -5.38 -25.01
N ALA A 364 -46.55 -4.77 -25.53
CA ALA A 364 -45.32 -4.49 -24.79
C ALA A 364 -45.56 -3.47 -23.67
N ARG A 365 -46.39 -2.45 -23.91
CA ARG A 365 -46.82 -1.49 -22.88
C ARG A 365 -47.76 -2.12 -21.84
N ALA A 366 -48.62 -3.06 -22.24
CA ALA A 366 -49.45 -3.85 -21.32
C ALA A 366 -48.63 -4.86 -20.50
N ARG A 367 -47.56 -5.42 -21.08
CA ARG A 367 -46.61 -6.32 -20.41
C ARG A 367 -45.67 -5.57 -19.46
N LEU A 368 -45.27 -4.34 -19.79
CA LEU A 368 -44.56 -3.45 -18.85
C LEU A 368 -45.45 -2.96 -17.70
N LYS A 369 -46.77 -2.89 -17.91
CA LYS A 369 -47.74 -2.55 -16.85
C LYS A 369 -48.20 -3.77 -16.02
N ARG A 370 -47.85 -4.99 -16.45
CA ARG A 370 -48.00 -6.25 -15.72
C ARG A 370 -46.64 -6.83 -15.35
N GLN A 371 -45.83 -6.03 -14.65
CA GLN A 371 -44.87 -6.60 -13.74
C GLN A 371 -45.63 -6.84 -12.43
N PRO A 372 -45.71 -8.08 -11.91
CA PRO A 372 -46.27 -8.29 -10.59
C PRO A 372 -45.41 -7.47 -9.62
N ARG A 373 -46.04 -6.46 -9.05
CA ARG A 373 -45.59 -5.86 -7.81
C ARG A 373 -45.59 -7.02 -6.82
N ASN A 374 -44.40 -7.50 -6.48
CA ASN A 374 -44.22 -8.42 -5.37
C ASN A 374 -44.46 -7.60 -4.11
N ASP A 375 -45.73 -7.29 -3.84
CA ASP A 375 -46.20 -6.86 -2.54
C ASP A 375 -46.17 -8.12 -1.67
N SER A 376 -45.03 -8.39 -1.04
CA SER A 376 -45.00 -9.19 0.17
C SER A 376 -45.58 -8.34 1.30
N SER A 377 -46.92 -8.20 1.33
CA SER A 377 -47.69 -7.72 2.47
C SER A 377 -49.17 -8.08 2.28
N ALA A 378 -49.64 -9.02 3.13
CA ALA A 378 -51.02 -9.33 3.47
C ALA A 378 -51.86 -10.20 2.51
N GLU A 379 -51.72 -11.52 2.68
CA GLU A 379 -52.89 -12.41 2.75
C GLU A 379 -52.77 -13.20 4.05
N GLU A 380 -53.48 -12.74 5.08
CA GLU A 380 -53.79 -13.49 6.29
C GLU A 380 -54.69 -14.66 5.91
N THR A 381 -54.17 -15.88 6.01
CA THR A 381 -54.99 -17.05 6.30
C THR A 381 -55.34 -17.05 7.78
N PRO A 382 -56.62 -17.10 8.18
CA PRO A 382 -57.01 -17.28 9.57
C PRO A 382 -56.91 -18.77 9.91
N GLN A 383 -55.70 -19.23 10.25
CA GLN A 383 -55.52 -20.61 10.73
C GLN A 383 -54.24 -20.80 11.55
N ASP A 384 -54.01 -19.96 12.57
CA ASP A 384 -53.02 -20.27 13.62
C ASP A 384 -53.31 -19.65 15.01
N ASP A 385 -54.43 -18.94 15.19
CA ASP A 385 -54.79 -18.30 16.46
C ASP A 385 -55.38 -19.27 17.52
N GLU A 386 -55.62 -20.53 17.16
CA GLU A 386 -56.15 -21.55 18.08
C GLU A 386 -55.04 -22.30 18.85
N ARG A 387 -53.76 -22.17 18.45
CA ARG A 387 -52.64 -22.85 19.14
C ARG A 387 -51.94 -21.97 20.18
N VAL A 388 -51.90 -20.65 19.96
CA VAL A 388 -51.28 -19.71 20.90
C VAL A 388 -52.20 -19.40 22.09
N THR A 389 -53.52 -19.47 21.89
CA THR A 389 -54.50 -19.35 22.97
C THR A 389 -54.58 -20.62 23.83
N GLU A 390 -54.38 -21.82 23.28
CA GLU A 390 -54.26 -23.06 24.06
C GLU A 390 -52.96 -23.12 24.90
N GLU A 391 -51.81 -22.66 24.38
CA GLU A 391 -50.56 -22.63 25.17
C GLU A 391 -50.57 -21.57 26.28
N ALA A 392 -51.21 -20.41 26.06
CA ALA A 392 -51.41 -19.41 27.11
C ALA A 392 -52.42 -19.86 28.18
N LYS A 393 -53.44 -20.66 27.80
CA LYS A 393 -54.40 -21.26 28.73
C LYS A 393 -53.81 -22.44 29.52
N ARG A 394 -52.91 -23.23 28.92
CA ARG A 394 -52.13 -24.27 29.61
C ARG A 394 -51.09 -23.71 30.58
N ARG A 395 -50.44 -22.58 30.24
CA ARG A 395 -49.49 -21.90 31.14
C ARG A 395 -50.17 -21.20 32.32
N SER A 396 -51.38 -20.67 32.14
CA SER A 396 -52.16 -20.08 33.24
C SER A 396 -52.84 -21.12 34.16
N LEU A 397 -53.14 -22.32 33.65
CA LEU A 397 -53.57 -23.46 34.48
C LEU A 397 -52.41 -24.11 35.26
N ALA A 398 -51.19 -24.14 34.71
CA ALA A 398 -50.01 -24.64 35.42
C ALA A 398 -49.53 -23.71 36.57
N MET A 399 -49.76 -22.40 36.47
CA MET A 399 -49.44 -21.43 37.54
C MET A 399 -50.47 -21.39 38.68
N ARG A 400 -51.61 -22.08 38.55
CA ARG A 400 -52.67 -22.14 39.57
C ARG A 400 -52.77 -23.51 40.27
N ALA A 401 -51.88 -24.44 39.93
CA ALA A 401 -51.73 -25.76 40.57
C ALA A 401 -50.40 -25.89 41.35
N GLY A 402 -49.69 -24.79 41.56
CA GLY A 402 -48.42 -24.71 42.29
C GLY A 402 -48.44 -23.67 43.42
N SER A 403 -49.56 -23.55 44.12
CA SER A 403 -49.68 -22.87 45.42
C SER A 403 -50.22 -23.83 46.46
#